data_AF-A0A0B6Y8U5-F1
#
_entry.id   AF-A0A0B6Y8U5-F1
#
_cell.length_a   1.000
_cell.length_b   1.000
_cell.length_c   1.000
_cell.angle_alpha   90.00
_cell.angle_beta   90.00
_cell.angle_gamma   90.00
#
_symmetry.space_group_name_H-M   'P 1'
#
loop_
_entity.id
_entity.type
_entity.pdbx_description
1 polymer ?
#
loop_
_entity_poly.entity_id
_entity_poly.type
_entity_poly.pdbx_seq_one_letter_code
_entity_poly.pdbx_strand_id
1 'polypeptide(L)'
;LTEVPVPTRFLFLLLGPMGNQNKFHEIGRSIATLMSDEIFHDVAYHAHNREDLLAGIDEFLDQVTVLPPGEWDPSIRIEPPHSV
;
A
#
# COMPACT_ATOMS: atom_id res chain seq x y z
N LEU A 1 5.70 -5.07 20.88
CA LEU A 1 4.66 -4.90 19.83
C LEU A 1 5.29 -5.12 18.46
N THR A 2 6.34 -4.37 18.13
CA THR A 2 7.16 -4.53 16.92
C THR A 2 8.40 -5.40 17.17
N GLU A 3 9.00 -5.93 16.10
CA GLU A 3 10.25 -6.71 16.15
C GLU A 3 11.48 -5.88 16.55
N VAL A 4 11.51 -4.60 16.15
CA VAL A 4 12.56 -3.63 16.50
C VAL A 4 11.95 -2.59 17.45
N PRO A 5 12.69 -2.13 18.50
CA PRO A 5 12.20 -1.15 19.46
C PRO A 5 12.22 0.28 18.89
N VAL A 6 11.33 0.54 17.93
CA VAL A 6 11.07 1.88 17.39
C VAL A 6 9.73 2.40 17.91
N PRO A 7 9.58 3.72 18.14
CA PRO A 7 8.30 4.30 18.53
C PRO A 7 7.23 4.03 17.47
N THR A 8 6.10 3.46 17.88
CA THR A 8 4.96 3.23 16.98
C THR A 8 4.16 4.52 16.82
N ARG A 9 4.01 5.00 15.58
CA ARG A 9 3.20 6.19 15.25
C ARG A 9 1.81 5.83 14.71
N PHE A 10 1.74 4.84 13.82
CA PHE A 10 0.51 4.40 13.19
C PHE A 10 0.21 2.95 13.55
N LEU A 11 -1.08 2.61 13.55
CA LEU A 11 -1.55 1.25 13.75
C LEU A 11 -2.69 0.96 12.77
N PHE A 12 -2.59 -0.15 12.06
CA PHE A 12 -3.69 -0.67 11.24
C PHE A 12 -4.22 -1.95 11.89
N LEU A 13 -5.54 -2.02 12.07
CA LEU A 13 -6.23 -3.16 12.65
C LEU A 13 -7.36 -3.59 11.73
N LEU A 14 -7.31 -4.83 11.25
CA LEU A 14 -8.36 -5.46 10.46
C LEU A 14 -8.77 -6.77 11.12
N LEU A 15 -10.03 -6.85 11.53
CA LEU A 15 -10.63 -8.03 12.15
C LEU A 15 -11.86 -8.45 11.33
N GLY A 16 -12.09 -9.75 11.23
CA GLY A 16 -13.23 -10.28 10.50
C GLY A 16 -13.48 -11.76 10.78
N PRO A 17 -14.54 -12.34 10.19
CA PRO A 17 -14.92 -13.73 10.43
C PRO A 17 -13.89 -14.72 9.87
N MET A 18 -13.90 -15.93 10.43
CA MET A 18 -13.08 -17.04 9.95
C MET A 18 -13.38 -17.37 8.48
N GLY A 19 -12.37 -17.85 7.75
CA GLY A 19 -12.48 -18.22 6.33
C GLY A 19 -11.93 -17.18 5.34
N ASN A 20 -11.58 -15.96 5.79
CA ASN A 20 -11.03 -14.90 4.94
C ASN A 20 -9.55 -14.57 5.23
N GLN A 21 -8.82 -15.45 5.92
CA GLN A 21 -7.45 -15.18 6.40
C GLN A 21 -6.49 -14.74 5.29
N ASN A 22 -6.49 -15.43 4.14
CA ASN A 22 -5.64 -15.05 3.00
C ASN A 22 -5.98 -13.66 2.47
N LYS A 23 -7.27 -13.31 2.38
CA LYS A 23 -7.68 -11.96 1.96
C LYS A 23 -7.23 -10.90 2.96
N PHE A 24 -7.35 -11.17 4.26
CA PHE A 24 -6.87 -10.26 5.30
C PHE A 24 -5.35 -10.09 5.28
N HIS A 25 -4.62 -11.17 4.98
CA HIS A 25 -3.17 -11.10 4.77
C HIS A 25 -2.82 -10.19 3.60
N GLU A 26 -3.47 -10.35 2.44
CA GLU A 26 -3.23 -9.50 1.26
C GLU A 26 -3.63 -8.04 1.48
N ILE A 27 -4.70 -7.78 2.25
CA ILE A 27 -5.04 -6.42 2.65
C ILE A 27 -3.95 -5.84 3.56
N GLY A 28 -3.44 -6.63 4.52
CA GLY A 28 -2.34 -6.21 5.39
C GLY A 28 -1.08 -5.87 4.59
N ARG A 29 -0.73 -6.68 3.58
CA ARG A 29 0.36 -6.39 2.64
C ARG A 29 0.11 -5.10 1.88
N SER A 30 -1.10 -4.90 1.35
CA SER A 30 -1.47 -3.71 0.58
C SER A 30 -1.33 -2.43 1.42
N ILE A 31 -1.80 -2.44 2.67
CA ILE A 31 -1.66 -1.29 3.59
C ILE A 31 -0.21 -1.07 3.99
N ALA A 32 0.58 -2.13 4.22
CA ALA A 32 1.99 -1.99 4.54
C ALA A 32 2.79 -1.40 3.36
N THR A 33 2.48 -1.82 2.13
CA THR A 33 3.07 -1.25 0.91
C THR A 33 2.68 0.21 0.74
N LEU A 34 1.41 0.55 0.92
CA LEU A 34 0.91 1.93 0.87
C LEU A 34 1.62 2.82 1.91
N MET A 35 1.78 2.36 3.15
CA MET A 35 2.48 3.11 4.21
C MET A 35 4.00 3.24 3.99
N SER A 36 4.56 2.48 3.06
CA SER A 36 5.98 2.56 2.65
C SER A 36 6.20 3.56 1.51
N ASP A 37 5.14 4.04 0.86
CA ASP A 37 5.20 5.11 -0.13
C ASP A 37 5.46 6.45 0.57
N GLU A 38 6.46 7.21 0.10
CA GLU A 38 6.89 8.45 0.75
C GLU A 38 5.79 9.53 0.70
N ILE A 39 5.04 9.62 -0.39
CA ILE A 39 3.98 10.62 -0.57
C ILE A 39 2.81 10.29 0.35
N PHE A 40 2.33 9.05 0.34
CA PHE A 40 1.25 8.63 1.22
C PHE A 40 1.64 8.72 2.70
N HIS A 41 2.90 8.40 3.03
CA HIS A 41 3.42 8.54 4.39
C HIS A 41 3.32 9.98 4.88
N ASP A 42 3.71 10.95 4.06
CA ASP A 42 3.58 12.37 4.38
C ASP A 42 2.12 12.79 4.53
N VAL A 43 1.23 12.34 3.63
CA VAL A 43 -0.21 12.58 3.76
C VAL A 43 -0.73 12.03 5.10
N ALA A 44 -0.34 10.81 5.48
CA ALA A 44 -0.77 10.18 6.73
C ALA A 44 -0.33 10.96 7.99
N TYR A 45 0.82 11.63 7.96
CA TYR A 45 1.27 12.49 9.06
C TYR A 45 0.50 13.82 9.16
N HIS A 46 0.06 14.36 8.02
CA HIS A 46 -0.58 15.67 7.94
C HIS A 46 -2.12 15.61 7.81
N ALA A 47 -2.70 14.42 7.68
CA ALA A 47 -4.14 14.23 7.60
C ALA A 47 -4.86 14.73 8.87
N HIS A 48 -5.87 15.57 8.68
CA HIS A 48 -6.72 16.11 9.74
C HIS A 48 -8.05 15.37 9.82
N ASN A 49 -8.46 14.75 8.71
CA ASN A 49 -9.70 14.01 8.57
C ASN A 49 -9.50 12.74 7.73
N ARG A 50 -10.56 11.94 7.61
CA ARG A 50 -10.50 10.67 6.87
C ARG A 50 -10.43 10.91 5.36
N GLU A 51 -11.06 11.96 4.87
CA GLU A 51 -11.10 12.33 3.46
C GLU A 51 -9.69 12.64 2.92
N ASP A 52 -8.80 13.21 3.74
CA ASP A 52 -7.38 13.41 3.39
C ASP A 52 -6.66 12.08 3.13
N LEU A 53 -6.91 11.06 3.96
CA LEU A 53 -6.34 9.72 3.79
C LEU A 53 -6.91 9.02 2.55
N LEU A 54 -8.21 9.18 2.28
CA LEU A 54 -8.85 8.61 1.08
C LEU A 54 -8.28 9.24 -0.18
N ALA A 55 -8.09 10.56 -0.21
CA ALA A 55 -7.46 11.25 -1.32
C ALA A 55 -6.02 10.77 -1.54
N GLY A 56 -5.25 10.52 -0.48
CA GLY A 56 -3.92 9.93 -0.58
C GLY A 56 -3.92 8.50 -1.16
N ILE A 57 -4.94 7.69 -0.82
CA ILE A 57 -5.10 6.35 -1.40
C ILE A 57 -5.40 6.46 -2.90
N ASP A 58 -6.31 7.36 -3.28
CA ASP A 58 -6.70 7.56 -4.68
C ASP A 58 -5.49 8.02 -5.53
N GLU A 59 -4.72 8.99 -5.04
CA GLU A 59 -3.49 9.45 -5.71
C GLU A 59 -2.46 8.32 -5.86
N PHE A 60 -2.26 7.50 -4.83
CA PHE A 60 -1.39 6.33 -4.92
C PHE A 60 -1.87 5.35 -6.00
N LEU A 61 -3.19 5.10 -6.06
CA LEU A 61 -3.78 4.18 -7.05
C LEU A 61 -3.65 4.70 -8.49
N ASP A 62 -3.65 6.01 -8.70
CA ASP A 62 -3.47 6.62 -10.02
C ASP A 62 -2.01 6.54 -10.52
N GLN A 63 -1.04 6.46 -9.60
CA GLN A 63 0.39 6.36 -9.94
C GLN A 63 0.87 4.92 -10.16
N VAL A 64 0.21 3.92 -9.57
CA VAL A 64 0.61 2.52 -9.73
C VAL A 64 0.23 1.98 -11.11
N THR A 65 1.14 1.17 -11.69
CA THR A 65 0.87 0.47 -12.94
C THR A 65 0.37 -0.95 -12.66
N VAL A 66 -0.76 -1.33 -13.26
CA VAL A 66 -1.27 -2.70 -13.20
C VAL A 66 -0.63 -3.53 -14.32
N LEU A 67 -0.16 -4.72 -13.97
CA LEU A 67 0.29 -5.71 -14.94
C LEU A 67 -0.89 -6.58 -15.39
N PRO A 68 -1.26 -6.58 -16.69
CA PRO A 68 -2.34 -7.43 -17.19
C PRO A 68 -2.04 -8.92 -17.02
N PRO A 69 -3.07 -9.75 -16.77
CA PRO A 69 -2.90 -11.19 -16.70
C PRO A 69 -2.57 -11.76 -18.09
N GLY A 70 -1.46 -12.49 -18.22
CA GLY A 70 -1.13 -13.31 -19.40
C GLY A 70 0.09 -12.88 -20.24
N GLU A 71 0.62 -11.68 -20.07
CA GLU A 71 1.81 -11.18 -20.80
C GLU A 71 3.05 -11.00 -19.91
N TRP A 72 2.95 -11.33 -18.63
CA TRP A 72 4.05 -11.18 -17.69
C TRP A 72 4.88 -12.46 -17.58
N ASP A 73 6.10 -12.41 -18.10
CA ASP A 73 7.15 -13.40 -17.85
C ASP A 73 8.05 -12.89 -16.70
N PRO A 74 8.18 -13.62 -15.57
CA PRO A 74 9.05 -13.21 -14.46
C PRO A 74 10.53 -13.06 -14.84
N SER A 75 10.95 -13.64 -15.97
CA SER A 75 12.33 -13.61 -16.45
C SER A 75 12.64 -12.42 -17.37
N ILE A 76 11.63 -11.67 -17.83
CA ILE A 76 11.84 -10.49 -18.68
C ILE A 76 11.98 -9.23 -17.83
N ARG A 77 13.07 -8.49 -18.05
CA ARG A 77 13.28 -7.17 -17.43
C ARG A 77 12.41 -6.14 -18.13
N ILE A 78 11.48 -5.52 -17.42
CA ILE A 78 10.73 -4.36 -17.93
C ILE A 78 11.66 -3.15 -17.90
N GLU A 79 11.86 -2.52 -19.05
CA GLU A 79 12.65 -1.29 -19.13
C GLU A 79 11.88 -0.13 -18.50
N PRO A 80 12.56 0.80 -17.81
CA PRO A 80 11.88 1.93 -17.19
C PRO A 80 11.14 2.75 -18.25
N PRO A 81 9.94 3.28 -17.94
CA PRO A 81 9.19 4.12 -18.87
C PRO A 81 10.03 5.34 -19.26
N HIS A 82 9.91 5.77 -20.51
CA HIS A 82 10.47 7.05 -20.93
C HIS A 82 9.80 8.16 -20.12
N SER A 83 10.61 9.00 -19.48
CA SER A 83 10.16 10.15 -18.71
C SER A 83 9.17 10.98 -19.55
N VAL A 84 7.94 11.11 -19.04
CA VAL A 84 6.98 12.13 -19.47
C VAL A 84 7.35 13.50 -18.94
#